data_AF-A0A7C4Y9D4-F1
#
_entry.id   AF-A0A7C4Y9D4-F1
#
_cell.length_a   1.000
_cell.length_b   1.000
_cell.length_c   1.000
_cell.angle_alpha   90.00
_cell.angle_beta   90.00
_cell.angle_gamma   90.00
#
_symmetry.space_group_name_H-M   'P 1'
#
loop_
_entity.id
_entity.type
_entity.pdbx_description
1 polymer ?
#
loop_
_entity_poly.entity_id
_entity_poly.type
_entity_poly.pdbx_seq_one_letter_code
_entity_poly.pdbx_strand_id
1 'polypeptide(L)'
;MKTLLCTIVVALFCATSFSQAYDKLPLLNGIGVSTRYSDSFEQRARQTASRLEKVMNFYQEILRFRPVVTVLMLSKADWPLYTKFPVYGMPHYNDDATLVIAAEDNDFWRSFLNVKELPEAIRLQAEKVYGMPDKSVSMQAFFDLLAIHELGHAFHMQGKLQVQRKWMGELFCNILLHTYIAEKEPEQLPALTLFPRIVVNGGVKNYRYTSLKDLEERYDEIGQQYPQNYGWYQCRWHAAAAGIYDADGKAVMLRLWNTLKTKQKKMNDTDFAESLHTNVSKTVADVLRRWEADMIK
;
A
#
# COMPACT_ATOMS: atom_id res chain seq x y z
N MET A 1 23.42 21.16 -11.85
CA MET A 1 22.42 20.29 -11.20
C MET A 1 22.97 18.87 -11.20
N LYS A 2 23.42 18.36 -10.05
CA LYS A 2 23.84 16.97 -9.89
C LYS A 2 22.79 16.26 -9.04
N THR A 3 21.83 15.63 -9.69
CA THR A 3 20.89 14.70 -9.06
C THR A 3 21.68 13.47 -8.64
N LEU A 4 21.75 13.21 -7.34
CA LEU A 4 22.36 12.00 -6.80
C LEU A 4 21.43 10.82 -7.13
N LEU A 5 21.82 10.05 -8.14
CA LEU A 5 21.09 8.89 -8.63
C LEU A 5 21.43 7.69 -7.71
N CYS A 6 20.58 7.39 -6.72
CA CYS A 6 20.65 6.12 -6.02
C CYS A 6 19.89 5.07 -6.84
N THR A 7 20.62 4.29 -7.63
CA THR A 7 20.10 3.12 -8.33
C THR A 7 19.88 2.00 -7.30
N ILE A 8 18.62 1.75 -6.92
CA ILE A 8 18.23 0.66 -6.03
C ILE A 8 17.70 -0.48 -6.89
N VAL A 9 18.37 -1.62 -6.89
CA VAL A 9 17.93 -2.85 -7.55
C VAL A 9 17.06 -3.63 -6.57
N VAL A 10 15.76 -3.81 -6.86
CA VAL A 10 14.82 -4.57 -6.01
C VAL A 10 14.55 -5.96 -6.61
N ALA A 11 15.46 -6.91 -6.43
CA ALA A 11 15.20 -8.28 -6.88
C ALA A 11 14.07 -8.94 -6.05
N LEU A 12 12.88 -9.10 -6.65
CA LEU A 12 11.84 -10.00 -6.15
C LEU A 12 12.27 -11.43 -6.49
N PHE A 13 12.87 -12.10 -5.51
CA PHE A 13 13.24 -13.51 -5.63
C PHE A 13 12.02 -14.40 -5.51
N CYS A 14 12.02 -15.44 -6.36
CA CYS A 14 11.14 -16.59 -6.27
C CYS A 14 11.15 -17.20 -4.85
N ALA A 15 9.96 -17.68 -4.45
CA ALA A 15 9.68 -18.33 -3.19
C ALA A 15 10.77 -19.34 -2.80
N THR A 16 11.54 -18.98 -1.77
CA THR A 16 12.28 -19.94 -0.96
C THR A 16 11.63 -19.89 0.41
N SER A 17 11.02 -21.00 0.82
CA SER A 17 10.39 -21.12 2.14
C SER A 17 11.47 -21.07 3.21
N PHE A 18 11.80 -19.86 3.68
CA PHE A 18 12.56 -19.67 4.90
C PHE A 18 11.57 -19.80 6.06
N SER A 19 11.51 -20.98 6.67
CA SER A 19 11.11 -21.05 8.09
C SER A 19 12.29 -20.52 8.90
N GLN A 20 12.54 -19.22 8.82
CA GLN A 20 13.51 -18.58 9.68
C GLN A 20 12.84 -18.45 11.04
N ALA A 21 13.36 -19.18 12.02
CA ALA A 21 12.81 -19.11 13.37
C ALA A 21 13.02 -17.69 13.92
N TYR A 22 11.94 -17.00 14.25
CA TYR A 22 11.94 -15.63 14.76
C TYR A 22 12.24 -15.57 16.26
N ASP A 23 12.92 -16.59 16.79
CA ASP A 23 13.01 -16.88 18.23
C ASP A 23 13.75 -15.82 19.04
N LYS A 24 14.59 -15.02 18.37
CA LYS A 24 15.30 -13.89 18.97
C LYS A 24 14.46 -12.61 19.08
N LEU A 25 13.31 -12.55 18.39
CA LEU A 25 12.39 -11.43 18.50
C LEU A 25 11.31 -11.76 19.54
N PRO A 26 11.11 -10.90 20.56
CA PRO A 26 9.99 -11.03 21.49
C PRO A 26 8.64 -11.17 20.75
N LEU A 27 7.80 -12.08 21.24
CA LEU A 27 6.40 -12.20 20.80
C LEU A 27 5.55 -11.23 21.60
N LEU A 28 4.78 -10.38 20.90
CA LEU A 28 3.83 -9.49 21.52
C LEU A 28 2.61 -10.27 22.01
N ASN A 29 2.37 -10.24 23.32
CA ASN A 29 1.23 -10.91 23.95
C ASN A 29 -0.01 -10.01 24.04
N GLY A 30 -1.19 -10.63 24.02
CA GLY A 30 -2.47 -9.99 24.32
C GLY A 30 -3.13 -9.26 23.14
N ILE A 31 -2.71 -9.52 21.90
CA ILE A 31 -3.32 -8.99 20.66
C ILE A 31 -3.55 -10.16 19.69
N GLY A 32 -4.67 -10.17 18.96
CA GLY A 32 -5.06 -11.26 18.05
C GLY A 32 -4.28 -11.34 16.72
N VAL A 33 -3.30 -10.46 16.50
CA VAL A 33 -2.36 -10.50 15.37
C VAL A 33 -1.01 -10.99 15.88
N SER A 34 -0.52 -12.12 15.37
CA SER A 34 0.81 -12.61 15.75
C SER A 34 1.85 -11.56 15.35
N THR A 35 2.51 -10.96 16.33
CA THR A 35 3.43 -9.84 16.10
C THR A 35 4.71 -10.08 16.88
N ARG A 36 5.84 -10.03 16.18
CA ARG A 36 7.17 -10.03 16.77
C ARG A 36 7.85 -8.71 16.48
N TYR A 37 8.71 -8.26 17.38
CA TYR A 37 9.28 -6.92 17.29
C TYR A 37 10.73 -6.89 17.76
N SER A 38 11.51 -5.96 17.22
CA SER A 38 12.85 -5.64 17.71
C SER A 38 12.83 -5.07 19.12
N ASP A 39 13.90 -5.29 19.87
CA ASP A 39 14.03 -4.79 21.25
C ASP A 39 13.75 -3.28 21.36
N SER A 40 13.14 -2.86 22.47
CA SER A 40 12.73 -1.48 22.76
C SER A 40 11.54 -0.93 21.95
N PHE A 41 10.97 -1.70 21.01
CA PHE A 41 9.83 -1.25 20.18
C PHE A 41 8.47 -1.85 20.58
N GLU A 42 8.31 -2.37 21.80
CA GLU A 42 7.06 -3.01 22.24
C GLU A 42 5.85 -2.08 22.10
N GLN A 43 5.95 -0.83 22.55
CA GLN A 43 4.83 0.11 22.51
C GLN A 43 4.37 0.36 21.07
N ARG A 44 5.33 0.52 20.16
CA ARG A 44 5.07 0.72 18.73
C ARG A 44 4.45 -0.53 18.11
N ALA A 45 4.98 -1.70 18.41
CA ALA A 45 4.45 -2.97 17.96
C ALA A 45 2.99 -3.15 18.45
N ARG A 46 2.70 -2.80 19.70
CA ARG A 46 1.36 -2.84 20.28
C ARG A 46 0.38 -1.92 19.57
N GLN A 47 0.80 -0.68 19.27
CA GLN A 47 -0.04 0.27 18.53
C GLN A 47 -0.38 -0.25 17.13
N THR A 48 0.62 -0.67 16.36
CA THR A 48 0.42 -1.19 15.00
C THR A 48 -0.38 -2.48 15.00
N ALA A 49 -0.06 -3.43 15.86
CA ALA A 49 -0.79 -4.70 15.95
C ALA A 49 -2.25 -4.48 16.36
N SER A 50 -2.54 -3.56 17.29
CA SER A 50 -3.91 -3.23 17.67
C SER A 50 -4.70 -2.61 16.52
N ARG A 51 -4.08 -1.74 15.72
CA ARG A 51 -4.70 -1.22 14.49
C ARG A 51 -4.97 -2.35 13.49
N LEU A 52 -3.99 -3.21 13.21
CA LEU A 52 -4.16 -4.32 12.27
C LEU A 52 -5.22 -5.33 12.74
N GLU A 53 -5.38 -5.54 14.05
CA GLU A 53 -6.46 -6.35 14.60
C GLU A 53 -7.84 -5.77 14.28
N LYS A 54 -8.03 -4.46 14.52
CA LYS A 54 -9.28 -3.76 14.20
C LYS A 54 -9.60 -3.82 12.71
N VAL A 55 -8.58 -3.64 11.87
CA VAL A 55 -8.67 -3.74 10.41
C VAL A 55 -9.09 -5.14 9.99
N MET A 56 -8.43 -6.19 10.49
CA MET A 56 -8.80 -7.57 10.18
C MET A 56 -10.22 -7.91 10.63
N ASN A 57 -10.65 -7.43 11.81
CA ASN A 57 -12.01 -7.65 12.29
C ASN A 57 -13.04 -6.97 11.38
N PHE A 58 -12.78 -5.71 11.00
CA PHE A 58 -13.64 -4.96 10.06
C PHE A 58 -13.76 -5.68 8.70
N TYR A 59 -12.65 -6.13 8.13
CA TYR A 59 -12.67 -6.86 6.87
C TYR A 59 -13.33 -8.23 7.01
N GLN A 60 -13.11 -8.95 8.11
CA GLN A 60 -13.72 -10.24 8.36
C GLN A 60 -15.25 -10.14 8.47
N GLU A 61 -15.78 -9.10 9.10
CA GLU A 61 -17.22 -8.86 9.17
C GLU A 61 -17.86 -8.72 7.78
N ILE A 62 -17.18 -8.01 6.87
CA ILE A 62 -17.68 -7.71 5.52
C ILE A 62 -17.45 -8.89 4.57
N LEU A 63 -16.21 -9.41 4.52
CA LEU A 63 -15.73 -10.37 3.53
C LEU A 63 -15.93 -11.82 3.97
N ARG A 64 -16.25 -12.06 5.26
CA ARG A 64 -16.37 -13.39 5.87
C ARG A 64 -15.12 -14.26 5.67
N PHE A 65 -13.97 -13.59 5.60
CA PHE A 65 -12.65 -14.20 5.43
C PHE A 65 -11.65 -13.50 6.35
N ARG A 66 -10.69 -14.24 6.88
CA ARG A 66 -9.60 -13.71 7.69
C ARG A 66 -8.30 -14.43 7.28
N PRO A 67 -7.29 -13.71 6.77
CA PRO A 67 -5.99 -14.31 6.51
C PRO A 67 -5.24 -14.59 7.81
N VAL A 68 -4.23 -15.46 7.73
CA VAL A 68 -3.24 -15.68 8.78
C VAL A 68 -2.03 -14.82 8.45
N VAL A 69 -1.68 -13.89 9.33
CA VAL A 69 -0.52 -12.99 9.15
C VAL A 69 0.32 -12.96 10.42
N THR A 70 1.63 -13.10 10.25
CA THR A 70 2.65 -12.80 11.24
C THR A 70 3.29 -11.46 10.88
N VAL A 71 3.28 -10.51 11.81
CA VAL A 71 3.90 -9.19 11.64
C VAL A 71 5.29 -9.21 12.27
N LEU A 72 6.30 -8.78 11.52
CA LEU A 72 7.64 -8.50 12.02
C LEU A 72 7.86 -7.00 12.03
N MET A 73 7.94 -6.40 13.22
CA MET A 73 8.27 -4.99 13.38
C MET A 73 9.76 -4.84 13.69
N LEU A 74 10.53 -4.45 12.69
CA LEU A 74 11.99 -4.54 12.75
C LEU A 74 12.63 -3.16 12.87
N SER A 75 13.64 -3.07 13.74
CA SER A 75 14.61 -1.97 13.77
C SER A 75 15.50 -2.00 12.53
N LYS A 76 16.25 -0.92 12.29
CA LYS A 76 17.22 -0.88 11.19
C LYS A 76 18.31 -1.95 11.33
N ALA A 77 18.69 -2.29 12.55
CA ALA A 77 19.73 -3.29 12.83
C ALA A 77 19.24 -4.73 12.59
N ASP A 78 17.97 -5.02 12.92
CA ASP A 78 17.38 -6.35 12.74
C ASP A 78 16.88 -6.59 11.32
N TRP A 79 16.58 -5.55 10.56
CA TRP A 79 16.07 -5.66 9.19
C TRP A 79 16.81 -6.68 8.31
N PRO A 80 18.16 -6.58 8.12
CA PRO A 80 18.88 -7.55 7.28
C PRO A 80 18.95 -8.97 7.87
N LEU A 81 18.61 -9.15 9.15
CA LEU A 81 18.60 -10.46 9.80
C LEU A 81 17.32 -11.24 9.47
N TYR A 82 16.21 -10.55 9.20
CA TYR A 82 14.89 -11.19 9.03
C TYR A 82 14.22 -10.87 7.69
N THR A 83 14.80 -10.05 6.83
CA THR A 83 14.35 -9.85 5.45
C THR A 83 15.52 -9.62 4.49
N LYS A 84 15.33 -10.02 3.23
CA LYS A 84 16.26 -9.73 2.12
C LYS A 84 15.92 -8.43 1.39
N PHE A 85 14.82 -7.76 1.75
CA PHE A 85 14.42 -6.52 1.09
C PHE A 85 15.40 -5.40 1.45
N PRO A 86 16.02 -4.72 0.48
CA PRO A 86 17.15 -3.83 0.76
C PRO A 86 16.76 -2.49 1.37
N VAL A 87 15.49 -2.07 1.27
CA VAL A 87 15.05 -0.73 1.70
C VAL A 87 14.38 -0.80 3.06
N TYR A 88 15.12 -0.41 4.10
CA TYR A 88 14.56 -0.19 5.44
C TYR A 88 13.46 0.88 5.39
N GLY A 89 12.25 0.53 5.83
CA GLY A 89 11.09 1.42 5.83
C GLY A 89 9.97 1.01 4.89
N MET A 90 10.24 0.23 3.84
CA MET A 90 9.17 -0.23 2.94
C MET A 90 8.44 -1.45 3.52
N PRO A 91 7.14 -1.36 3.85
CA PRO A 91 6.36 -2.53 4.23
C PRO A 91 6.32 -3.55 3.08
N HIS A 92 6.49 -4.83 3.39
CA HIS A 92 6.46 -5.88 2.36
C HIS A 92 6.24 -7.25 3.00
N TYR A 93 5.94 -8.25 2.17
CA TYR A 93 5.89 -9.65 2.58
C TYR A 93 7.19 -10.38 2.28
N ASN A 94 7.66 -11.20 3.22
CA ASN A 94 8.71 -12.19 2.96
C ASN A 94 8.16 -13.45 2.26
N ASP A 95 6.91 -13.78 2.53
CA ASP A 95 6.16 -14.95 2.07
C ASP A 95 4.65 -14.64 2.13
N ASP A 96 3.77 -15.60 1.85
CA ASP A 96 2.31 -15.33 1.80
C ASP A 96 1.66 -14.93 3.15
N ALA A 97 2.40 -14.96 4.27
CA ALA A 97 1.89 -14.73 5.61
C ALA A 97 2.77 -13.84 6.51
N THR A 98 4.01 -13.51 6.14
CA THR A 98 4.92 -12.73 6.98
C THR A 98 5.05 -11.28 6.48
N LEU A 99 4.37 -10.35 7.15
CA LEU A 99 4.41 -8.91 6.87
C LEU A 99 5.52 -8.24 7.68
N VAL A 100 6.48 -7.62 7.00
CA VAL A 100 7.60 -6.88 7.59
C VAL A 100 7.30 -5.38 7.56
N ILE A 101 7.50 -4.70 8.69
CA ILE A 101 7.26 -3.26 8.88
C ILE A 101 8.44 -2.66 9.66
N ALA A 102 8.86 -1.45 9.33
CA ALA A 102 9.91 -0.75 10.09
C ALA A 102 9.36 -0.24 11.44
N ALA A 103 10.19 -0.35 12.48
CA ALA A 103 9.82 0.01 13.84
C ALA A 103 9.91 1.53 14.12
N GLU A 104 10.68 2.25 13.33
CA GLU A 104 11.00 3.67 13.56
C GLU A 104 11.12 4.46 12.25
N ASP A 105 11.08 5.78 12.41
CA ASP A 105 11.31 6.71 11.33
C ASP A 105 12.68 6.50 10.66
N ASN A 106 12.78 6.83 9.38
CA ASN A 106 13.95 6.50 8.58
C ASN A 106 14.15 7.42 7.37
N ASP A 107 15.35 7.37 6.80
CA ASP A 107 15.76 8.18 5.66
C ASP A 107 14.85 7.97 4.44
N PHE A 108 14.37 6.73 4.23
CA PHE A 108 13.47 6.42 3.13
C PHE A 108 12.15 7.19 3.26
N TRP A 109 11.48 7.16 4.42
CA TRP A 109 10.25 7.92 4.66
C TRP A 109 10.45 9.43 4.56
N ARG A 110 11.59 9.94 5.05
CA ARG A 110 11.94 11.37 4.95
C ARG A 110 12.23 11.82 3.51
N SER A 111 12.59 10.90 2.61
CA SER A 111 12.96 11.22 1.23
C SER A 111 11.79 11.54 0.30
N PHE A 112 10.55 11.17 0.67
CA PHE A 112 9.39 11.28 -0.22
C PHE A 112 8.86 12.71 -0.43
N LEU A 113 9.10 13.61 0.52
CA LEU A 113 8.62 14.99 0.45
C LEU A 113 9.75 15.99 0.69
N ASN A 114 10.18 16.66 -0.37
CA ASN A 114 11.01 17.85 -0.24
C ASN A 114 10.13 19.09 -0.04
N VAL A 115 9.73 19.34 1.21
CA VAL A 115 8.78 20.42 1.55
C VAL A 115 9.25 21.82 1.16
N LYS A 116 10.56 22.03 0.95
CA LYS A 116 11.13 23.32 0.53
C LYS A 116 10.84 23.65 -0.94
N GLU A 117 10.59 22.64 -1.76
CA GLU A 117 10.27 22.79 -3.18
C GLU A 117 8.77 22.87 -3.46
N LEU A 118 7.94 22.67 -2.43
CA LEU A 118 6.49 22.73 -2.55
C LEU A 118 5.98 24.19 -2.52
N PRO A 119 4.91 24.51 -3.27
CA PRO A 119 4.20 25.77 -3.11
C PRO A 119 3.77 26.00 -1.65
N GLU A 120 3.80 27.25 -1.18
CA GLU A 120 3.59 27.59 0.24
C GLU A 120 2.33 26.95 0.83
N ALA A 121 1.20 27.04 0.12
CA ALA A 121 -0.07 26.46 0.58
C ALA A 121 -0.02 24.93 0.75
N ILE A 122 0.77 24.23 -0.07
CA ILE A 122 0.95 22.77 0.01
C ILE A 122 1.98 22.43 1.09
N ARG A 123 3.06 23.21 1.19
CA ARG A 123 4.08 23.08 2.24
C ARG A 123 3.46 23.16 3.63
N LEU A 124 2.63 24.17 3.89
CA LEU A 124 1.95 24.32 5.19
C LEU A 124 1.02 23.14 5.51
N GLN A 125 0.37 22.56 4.49
CA GLN A 125 -0.42 21.34 4.67
C GLN A 125 0.46 20.14 4.99
N ALA A 126 1.58 19.97 4.28
CA ALA A 126 2.52 18.88 4.52
C ALA A 126 3.14 18.97 5.92
N GLU A 127 3.55 20.16 6.36
CA GLU A 127 4.07 20.40 7.72
C GLU A 127 3.02 20.11 8.79
N LYS A 128 1.74 20.43 8.53
CA LYS A 128 0.65 20.11 9.46
C LYS A 128 0.38 18.61 9.58
N VAL A 129 0.45 17.87 8.47
CA VAL A 129 0.07 16.45 8.40
C VAL A 129 1.24 15.52 8.74
N TYR A 130 2.44 15.86 8.30
CA TYR A 130 3.65 15.02 8.34
C TYR A 130 4.77 15.64 9.17
N GLY A 131 4.51 16.75 9.86
CA GLY A 131 5.48 17.41 10.73
C GLY A 131 5.80 16.58 11.97
N MET A 132 7.08 16.54 12.31
CA MET A 132 7.63 15.84 13.47
C MET A 132 7.92 16.83 14.61
N PRO A 133 8.05 16.36 15.87
CA PRO A 133 8.35 17.24 17.02
C PRO A 133 9.64 18.07 16.87
N ASP A 134 10.61 17.59 16.11
CA ASP A 134 11.89 18.27 15.81
C ASP A 134 11.78 19.29 14.66
N LYS A 135 10.55 19.56 14.18
CA LYS A 135 10.24 20.41 13.00
C LYS A 135 10.73 19.86 11.66
N SER A 136 11.21 18.62 11.62
CA SER A 136 11.39 17.91 10.35
C SER A 136 10.04 17.40 9.82
N VAL A 137 10.05 16.86 8.60
CA VAL A 137 8.88 16.25 7.97
C VAL A 137 9.23 14.81 7.62
N SER A 138 8.33 13.88 7.95
CA SER A 138 8.45 12.47 7.58
C SER A 138 7.12 11.90 7.13
N MET A 139 7.19 11.06 6.09
CA MET A 139 6.04 10.28 5.62
C MET A 139 5.68 9.11 6.54
N GLN A 140 6.26 9.01 7.74
CA GLN A 140 5.93 7.96 8.72
C GLN A 140 4.42 7.77 8.89
N ALA A 141 3.65 8.84 9.05
CA ALA A 141 2.19 8.74 9.22
C ALA A 141 1.49 8.08 8.01
N PHE A 142 1.98 8.28 6.79
CA PHE A 142 1.47 7.60 5.59
C PHE A 142 1.90 6.11 5.57
N PHE A 143 3.17 5.82 5.84
CA PHE A 143 3.70 4.45 5.84
C PHE A 143 3.09 3.58 6.95
N ASP A 144 2.71 4.18 8.08
CA ASP A 144 1.97 3.50 9.15
C ASP A 144 0.61 3.00 8.70
N LEU A 145 -0.03 3.72 7.78
CA LEU A 145 -1.29 3.29 7.16
C LEU A 145 -1.02 2.30 6.02
N LEU A 146 0.13 2.37 5.36
CA LEU A 146 0.49 1.43 4.29
C LEU A 146 0.59 -0.02 4.78
N ALA A 147 0.83 -0.26 6.08
CA ALA A 147 0.69 -1.59 6.67
C ALA A 147 -0.72 -2.21 6.46
N ILE A 148 -1.77 -1.39 6.36
CA ILE A 148 -3.13 -1.84 6.04
C ILE A 148 -3.26 -2.21 4.56
N HIS A 149 -2.59 -1.46 3.66
CA HIS A 149 -2.51 -1.82 2.25
C HIS A 149 -1.89 -3.22 2.12
N GLU A 150 -0.74 -3.45 2.75
CA GLU A 150 -0.07 -4.75 2.73
C GLU A 150 -0.95 -5.84 3.32
N LEU A 151 -1.68 -5.58 4.41
CA LEU A 151 -2.65 -6.55 4.92
C LEU A 151 -3.69 -6.93 3.84
N GLY A 152 -4.10 -5.99 2.99
CA GLY A 152 -4.95 -6.25 1.83
C GLY A 152 -4.37 -7.29 0.86
N HIS A 153 -3.05 -7.38 0.72
CA HIS A 153 -2.41 -8.42 -0.09
C HIS A 153 -2.67 -9.81 0.46
N ALA A 154 -2.54 -10.03 1.78
CA ALA A 154 -2.86 -11.32 2.38
C ALA A 154 -4.32 -11.74 2.15
N PHE A 155 -5.26 -10.77 2.14
CA PHE A 155 -6.66 -11.04 1.81
C PHE A 155 -6.83 -11.61 0.40
N HIS A 156 -6.23 -11.00 -0.63
CA HIS A 156 -6.43 -11.49 -1.99
C HIS A 156 -5.61 -12.76 -2.30
N MET A 157 -4.39 -12.88 -1.75
CA MET A 157 -3.52 -14.05 -1.94
C MET A 157 -4.10 -15.30 -1.24
N GLN A 158 -4.34 -15.23 0.06
CA GLN A 158 -4.86 -16.36 0.84
C GLN A 158 -6.34 -16.61 0.55
N GLY A 159 -7.06 -15.56 0.16
CA GLY A 159 -8.42 -15.63 -0.36
C GLY A 159 -8.51 -16.24 -1.76
N LYS A 160 -7.39 -16.52 -2.44
CA LYS A 160 -7.32 -17.09 -3.80
C LYS A 160 -8.18 -16.30 -4.80
N LEU A 161 -8.07 -14.97 -4.77
CA LEU A 161 -8.74 -14.12 -5.74
C LEU A 161 -8.01 -14.17 -7.08
N GLN A 162 -8.76 -14.18 -8.17
CA GLN A 162 -8.20 -13.89 -9.49
C GLN A 162 -8.27 -12.38 -9.69
N VAL A 163 -7.18 -11.67 -9.36
CA VAL A 163 -7.12 -10.20 -9.48
C VAL A 163 -7.14 -9.71 -10.93
N GLN A 164 -7.05 -10.60 -11.92
CA GLN A 164 -7.11 -10.31 -13.36
C GLN A 164 -5.96 -9.49 -13.91
N ARG A 165 -5.38 -8.53 -13.20
CA ARG A 165 -4.20 -7.73 -13.58
C ARG A 165 -3.39 -7.40 -12.32
N LYS A 166 -2.09 -7.18 -12.43
CA LYS A 166 -1.23 -6.82 -11.29
C LYS A 166 -1.73 -5.55 -10.61
N TRP A 167 -2.06 -4.52 -11.40
CA TRP A 167 -2.59 -3.25 -10.90
C TRP A 167 -3.92 -3.36 -10.14
N MET A 168 -4.75 -4.35 -10.46
CA MET A 168 -6.02 -4.55 -9.75
C MET A 168 -5.77 -5.13 -8.36
N GLY A 169 -4.69 -5.90 -8.17
CA GLY A 169 -4.25 -6.30 -6.83
C GLY A 169 -3.90 -5.09 -5.97
N GLU A 170 -3.18 -4.12 -6.53
CA GLU A 170 -2.85 -2.85 -5.87
C GLU A 170 -4.09 -2.00 -5.57
N LEU A 171 -4.96 -1.84 -6.57
CA LEU A 171 -6.20 -1.08 -6.40
C LEU A 171 -7.11 -1.71 -5.34
N PHE A 172 -7.24 -3.05 -5.32
CA PHE A 172 -8.00 -3.77 -4.30
C PHE A 172 -7.48 -3.43 -2.90
N CYS A 173 -6.17 -3.44 -2.69
CA CYS A 173 -5.56 -3.11 -1.40
C CYS A 173 -5.77 -1.65 -1.01
N ASN A 174 -5.67 -0.74 -1.99
CA ASN A 174 -5.97 0.68 -1.78
C ASN A 174 -7.45 0.95 -1.46
N ILE A 175 -8.39 0.22 -2.07
CA ILE A 175 -9.82 0.29 -1.73
C ILE A 175 -10.06 -0.18 -0.29
N LEU A 176 -9.46 -1.31 0.11
CA LEU A 176 -9.56 -1.82 1.48
C LEU A 176 -9.02 -0.79 2.49
N LEU A 177 -7.81 -0.28 2.25
CA LEU A 177 -7.16 0.71 3.11
C LEU A 177 -7.99 2.00 3.20
N HIS A 178 -8.34 2.60 2.07
CA HIS A 178 -9.09 3.86 2.06
C HIS A 178 -10.43 3.72 2.76
N THR A 179 -11.15 2.62 2.48
CA THR A 179 -12.46 2.37 3.10
C THR A 179 -12.36 2.23 4.61
N TYR A 180 -11.38 1.46 5.13
CA TYR A 180 -11.22 1.32 6.57
C TYR A 180 -10.93 2.67 7.23
N ILE A 181 -10.00 3.44 6.66
CA ILE A 181 -9.64 4.76 7.21
C ILE A 181 -10.84 5.70 7.19
N ALA A 182 -11.58 5.78 6.10
CA ALA A 182 -12.76 6.64 6.02
C ALA A 182 -13.89 6.23 7.01
N GLU A 183 -14.05 4.92 7.27
CA GLU A 183 -15.13 4.40 8.13
C GLU A 183 -14.77 4.39 9.62
N LYS A 184 -13.48 4.25 9.97
CA LYS A 184 -13.03 3.93 11.34
C LYS A 184 -12.00 4.89 11.92
N GLU A 185 -11.18 5.52 11.08
CA GLU A 185 -10.12 6.45 11.48
C GLU A 185 -10.09 7.68 10.55
N PRO A 186 -11.23 8.38 10.33
CA PRO A 186 -11.33 9.44 9.31
C PRO A 186 -10.37 10.61 9.55
N GLU A 187 -9.94 10.82 10.79
CA GLU A 187 -8.89 11.79 11.15
C GLU A 187 -7.53 11.48 10.52
N GLN A 188 -7.29 10.24 10.07
CA GLN A 188 -6.09 9.81 9.37
C GLN A 188 -6.17 10.03 7.85
N LEU A 189 -7.33 10.42 7.30
CA LEU A 189 -7.48 10.69 5.86
C LEU A 189 -6.46 11.71 5.32
N PRO A 190 -6.13 12.82 6.02
CA PRO A 190 -5.08 13.73 5.55
C PRO A 190 -3.72 13.04 5.38
N ALA A 191 -3.34 12.18 6.33
CA ALA A 191 -2.09 11.42 6.25
C ALA A 191 -2.08 10.45 5.07
N LEU A 192 -3.23 9.85 4.75
CA LEU A 192 -3.37 8.93 3.63
C LEU A 192 -3.42 9.62 2.26
N THR A 193 -4.07 10.78 2.16
CA THR A 193 -4.48 11.35 0.87
C THR A 193 -3.64 12.53 0.39
N LEU A 194 -2.97 13.25 1.29
CA LEU A 194 -2.24 14.46 0.92
C LEU A 194 -1.09 14.15 -0.05
N PHE A 195 -0.22 13.19 0.27
CA PHE A 195 0.90 12.83 -0.60
C PHE A 195 0.44 12.30 -1.98
N PRO A 196 -0.50 11.34 -2.08
CA PRO A 196 -1.03 10.93 -3.38
C PRO A 196 -1.57 12.10 -4.20
N ARG A 197 -2.28 13.04 -3.58
CA ARG A 197 -2.80 14.23 -4.25
C ARG A 197 -1.69 15.14 -4.77
N ILE A 198 -0.62 15.35 -3.99
CA ILE A 198 0.55 16.14 -4.43
C ILE A 198 1.18 15.50 -5.67
N VAL A 199 1.41 14.19 -5.63
CA VAL A 199 2.07 13.47 -6.74
C VAL A 199 1.20 13.47 -8.00
N VAL A 200 -0.10 13.16 -7.88
CA VAL A 200 -1.02 13.12 -9.02
C VAL A 200 -1.20 14.52 -9.65
N ASN A 201 -1.33 15.57 -8.82
CA ASN A 201 -1.46 16.94 -9.32
C ASN A 201 -0.16 17.50 -9.92
N GLY A 202 0.99 16.87 -9.65
CA GLY A 202 2.26 17.20 -10.30
C GLY A 202 2.33 16.84 -11.78
N GLY A 203 1.31 16.13 -12.30
CA GLY A 203 1.24 15.70 -13.69
C GLY A 203 2.21 14.56 -14.02
N VAL A 204 2.33 14.24 -15.31
CA VAL A 204 3.04 13.03 -15.76
C VAL A 204 4.35 13.27 -16.53
N LYS A 205 4.74 14.54 -16.72
CA LYS A 205 5.83 14.95 -17.62
C LYS A 205 7.17 14.27 -17.35
N ASN A 206 7.43 13.89 -16.10
CA ASN A 206 8.72 13.33 -15.67
C ASN A 206 8.72 11.79 -15.62
N TYR A 207 7.64 11.13 -16.03
CA TYR A 207 7.47 9.69 -15.93
C TYR A 207 7.63 9.01 -17.29
N ARG A 208 8.36 7.89 -17.32
CA ARG A 208 8.59 7.11 -18.55
C ARG A 208 7.39 6.23 -18.95
N TYR A 209 6.78 5.56 -17.98
CA TYR A 209 5.63 4.67 -18.13
C TYR A 209 4.40 5.28 -17.47
N THR A 210 3.33 5.45 -18.25
CA THR A 210 2.11 6.10 -17.76
C THR A 210 0.83 5.37 -18.10
N SER A 211 0.88 4.28 -18.88
CA SER A 211 -0.29 3.48 -19.23
C SER A 211 -0.46 2.25 -18.31
N LEU A 212 -1.68 1.72 -18.16
CA LEU A 212 -1.87 0.44 -17.46
C LEU A 212 -1.21 -0.73 -18.20
N LYS A 213 -1.07 -0.62 -19.52
CA LYS A 213 -0.42 -1.63 -20.35
C LYS A 213 1.07 -1.74 -20.01
N ASP A 214 1.78 -0.61 -19.96
CA ASP A 214 3.20 -0.58 -19.58
C ASP A 214 3.41 -1.22 -18.22
N LEU A 215 2.53 -0.92 -17.27
CA LEU A 215 2.60 -1.49 -15.95
C LEU A 215 2.36 -3.00 -15.97
N GLU A 216 1.33 -3.51 -16.64
CA GLU A 216 1.06 -4.95 -16.67
C GLU A 216 2.21 -5.71 -17.34
N GLU A 217 2.76 -5.19 -18.44
CA GLU A 217 3.82 -5.84 -19.21
C GLU A 217 5.21 -5.69 -18.58
N ARG A 218 5.44 -4.64 -17.79
CA ARG A 218 6.77 -4.24 -17.29
C ARG A 218 6.78 -3.99 -15.78
N TYR A 219 5.83 -4.56 -15.04
CA TYR A 219 5.65 -4.32 -13.60
C TYR A 219 6.95 -4.48 -12.81
N ASP A 220 7.66 -5.59 -13.03
CA ASP A 220 8.86 -5.93 -12.26
C ASP A 220 10.00 -4.97 -12.62
N GLU A 221 10.14 -4.60 -13.89
CA GLU A 221 11.11 -3.58 -14.34
C GLU A 221 10.79 -2.20 -13.75
N ILE A 222 9.51 -1.80 -13.76
CA ILE A 222 9.07 -0.50 -13.23
C ILE A 222 9.35 -0.42 -11.73
N GLY A 223 8.99 -1.45 -10.97
CA GLY A 223 9.26 -1.49 -9.52
C GLY A 223 10.76 -1.49 -9.19
N GLN A 224 11.59 -2.10 -10.05
CA GLN A 224 13.03 -2.25 -9.81
C GLN A 224 13.87 -1.06 -10.28
N GLN A 225 13.54 -0.51 -11.44
CA GLN A 225 14.43 0.43 -12.14
C GLN A 225 13.83 1.82 -12.23
N TYR A 226 12.51 1.95 -12.03
CA TYR A 226 11.78 3.21 -12.14
C TYR A 226 10.91 3.47 -10.89
N PRO A 227 11.50 3.58 -9.69
CA PRO A 227 10.75 3.72 -8.45
C PRO A 227 9.84 4.96 -8.42
N GLN A 228 10.21 6.03 -9.13
CA GLN A 228 9.36 7.21 -9.30
C GLN A 228 8.10 6.92 -10.12
N ASN A 229 8.21 6.14 -11.19
CA ASN A 229 7.06 5.66 -11.95
C ASN A 229 6.16 4.77 -11.09
N TYR A 230 6.75 3.81 -10.36
CA TYR A 230 5.99 2.92 -9.48
C TYR A 230 5.24 3.72 -8.39
N GLY A 231 5.92 4.67 -7.74
CA GLY A 231 5.31 5.55 -6.74
C GLY A 231 4.17 6.40 -7.32
N TRP A 232 4.29 6.87 -8.56
CA TRP A 232 3.21 7.59 -9.24
C TRP A 232 1.98 6.70 -9.48
N TYR A 233 2.16 5.46 -9.97
CA TYR A 233 1.05 4.50 -10.11
C TYR A 233 0.36 4.26 -8.77
N GLN A 234 1.13 4.03 -7.69
CA GLN A 234 0.60 3.85 -6.34
C GLN A 234 -0.23 5.06 -5.88
N CYS A 235 0.29 6.27 -6.05
CA CYS A 235 -0.45 7.50 -5.73
C CYS A 235 -1.75 7.62 -6.54
N ARG A 236 -1.74 7.23 -7.81
CA ARG A 236 -2.93 7.28 -8.67
C ARG A 236 -3.98 6.26 -8.23
N TRP A 237 -3.60 5.07 -7.76
CA TRP A 237 -4.57 4.12 -7.18
C TRP A 237 -5.08 4.53 -5.82
N HIS A 238 -4.29 5.19 -4.98
CA HIS A 238 -4.80 5.80 -3.75
C HIS A 238 -5.87 6.85 -4.05
N ALA A 239 -5.63 7.72 -5.05
CA ALA A 239 -6.61 8.71 -5.49
C ALA A 239 -7.87 8.06 -6.08
N ALA A 240 -7.70 6.99 -6.88
CA ALA A 240 -8.83 6.23 -7.42
C ALA A 240 -9.65 5.55 -6.31
N ALA A 241 -9.00 4.96 -5.31
CA ALA A 241 -9.67 4.33 -4.17
C ALA A 241 -10.51 5.33 -3.36
N ALA A 242 -10.02 6.57 -3.21
CA ALA A 242 -10.79 7.65 -2.61
C ALA A 242 -12.06 7.94 -3.42
N GLY A 243 -11.93 8.17 -4.74
CA GLY A 243 -13.08 8.43 -5.61
C GLY A 243 -14.08 7.28 -5.69
N ILE A 244 -13.60 6.03 -5.61
CA ILE A 244 -14.45 4.83 -5.53
C ILE A 244 -15.23 4.81 -4.21
N TYR A 245 -14.58 5.08 -3.08
CA TYR A 245 -15.26 5.12 -1.78
C TYR A 245 -16.29 6.26 -1.72
N ASP A 246 -15.94 7.47 -2.19
CA ASP A 246 -16.84 8.61 -2.19
C ASP A 246 -18.12 8.35 -3.01
N ALA A 247 -18.00 7.58 -4.09
CA ALA A 247 -19.13 7.27 -4.97
C ALA A 247 -19.95 6.04 -4.53
N ASP A 248 -19.28 4.97 -4.07
CA ASP A 248 -19.91 3.66 -3.88
C ASP A 248 -19.90 3.17 -2.43
N GLY A 249 -19.19 3.86 -1.54
CA GLY A 249 -19.01 3.51 -0.13
C GLY A 249 -18.38 2.14 0.09
N LYS A 250 -18.40 1.66 1.35
CA LYS A 250 -17.79 0.37 1.72
C LYS A 250 -18.37 -0.87 1.04
N ALA A 251 -19.57 -0.78 0.47
CA ALA A 251 -20.22 -1.91 -0.19
C ALA A 251 -19.42 -2.39 -1.43
N VAL A 252 -18.60 -1.52 -2.02
CA VAL A 252 -17.71 -1.87 -3.14
C VAL A 252 -16.74 -2.99 -2.77
N MET A 253 -16.28 -3.07 -1.51
CA MET A 253 -15.32 -4.09 -1.06
C MET A 253 -15.87 -5.50 -1.26
N LEU A 254 -17.11 -5.74 -0.79
CA LEU A 254 -17.74 -7.05 -0.88
C LEU A 254 -18.04 -7.43 -2.34
N ARG A 255 -18.51 -6.47 -3.14
CA ARG A 255 -18.80 -6.70 -4.57
C ARG A 255 -17.53 -7.03 -5.36
N LEU A 256 -16.44 -6.29 -5.12
CA LEU A 256 -15.15 -6.55 -5.74
C LEU A 256 -14.59 -7.90 -5.31
N TRP A 257 -14.58 -8.19 -4.01
CA TRP A 257 -14.17 -9.49 -3.46
C TRP A 257 -14.91 -10.65 -4.13
N ASN A 258 -16.24 -10.61 -4.15
CA ASN A 258 -17.06 -11.68 -4.75
C ASN A 258 -16.80 -11.81 -6.26
N THR A 259 -16.63 -10.69 -6.96
CA THR A 259 -16.34 -10.71 -8.41
C THR A 259 -15.00 -11.37 -8.69
N LEU A 260 -13.93 -10.96 -8.00
CA LEU A 260 -12.59 -11.55 -8.19
C LEU A 260 -12.50 -13.00 -7.68
N LYS A 261 -13.32 -13.37 -6.68
CA LYS A 261 -13.41 -14.73 -6.17
C LYS A 261 -14.12 -15.68 -7.14
N THR A 262 -15.13 -15.21 -7.86
CA THR A 262 -15.94 -16.04 -8.76
C THR A 262 -15.41 -16.07 -10.19
N LYS A 263 -14.84 -14.96 -10.69
CA LYS A 263 -14.31 -14.84 -12.05
C LYS A 263 -12.87 -15.36 -12.13
N GLN A 264 -12.70 -16.66 -12.00
CA GLN A 264 -11.38 -17.31 -11.95
C GLN A 264 -10.64 -17.39 -13.29
N LYS A 265 -11.38 -17.34 -14.41
CA LYS A 265 -10.79 -17.32 -15.76
C LYS A 265 -10.27 -15.91 -16.08
N LYS A 266 -9.04 -15.81 -16.62
CA LYS A 266 -8.47 -14.55 -17.11
C LYS A 266 -9.35 -13.99 -18.23
N MET A 267 -9.73 -12.72 -18.11
CA MET A 267 -10.52 -11.96 -19.09
C MET A 267 -9.62 -10.98 -19.86
N ASN A 268 -10.02 -10.64 -21.09
CA ASN A 268 -9.46 -9.49 -21.80
C ASN A 268 -9.94 -8.18 -21.13
N ASP A 269 -9.37 -7.03 -21.51
CA ASP A 269 -9.67 -5.76 -20.84
C ASP A 269 -11.13 -5.32 -21.04
N THR A 270 -11.72 -5.55 -22.21
CA THR A 270 -13.13 -5.20 -22.50
C THR A 270 -14.08 -5.98 -21.59
N ASP A 271 -13.94 -7.31 -21.56
CA ASP A 271 -14.77 -8.20 -20.74
C ASP A 271 -14.55 -7.94 -19.25
N PHE A 272 -13.32 -7.64 -18.85
CA PHE A 272 -13.03 -7.33 -17.45
C PHE A 272 -13.64 -6.00 -17.04
N ALA A 273 -13.51 -4.95 -17.85
CA ALA A 273 -14.11 -3.66 -17.58
C ALA A 273 -15.64 -3.77 -17.48
N GLU A 274 -16.27 -4.56 -18.35
CA GLU A 274 -17.71 -4.81 -18.28
C GLU A 274 -18.08 -5.61 -17.03
N SER A 275 -17.35 -6.67 -16.70
CA SER A 275 -17.56 -7.42 -15.47
C SER A 275 -17.45 -6.54 -14.22
N LEU A 276 -16.51 -5.60 -14.17
CA LEU A 276 -16.39 -4.63 -13.08
C LEU A 276 -17.58 -3.68 -13.04
N HIS A 277 -18.01 -3.16 -14.20
CA HIS A 277 -19.14 -2.25 -14.27
C HIS A 277 -20.44 -2.90 -13.77
N THR A 278 -20.75 -4.10 -14.27
CA THR A 278 -22.00 -4.80 -13.94
C THR A 278 -22.01 -5.32 -12.51
N ASN A 279 -20.90 -5.91 -12.05
CA ASN A 279 -20.89 -6.67 -10.79
C ASN A 279 -20.27 -5.92 -9.61
N VAL A 280 -19.49 -4.85 -9.86
CA VAL A 280 -18.78 -4.09 -8.83
C VAL A 280 -19.27 -2.65 -8.77
N SER A 281 -18.83 -1.81 -9.70
CA SER A 281 -19.36 -0.46 -9.89
C SER A 281 -18.78 0.16 -11.14
N LYS A 282 -19.46 1.19 -11.63
CA LYS A 282 -18.96 2.02 -12.73
C LYS A 282 -17.62 2.66 -12.40
N THR A 283 -17.41 3.15 -11.17
CA THR A 283 -16.17 3.87 -10.80
C THR A 283 -14.95 2.96 -10.80
N VAL A 284 -15.09 1.70 -10.36
CA VAL A 284 -14.01 0.70 -10.43
C VAL A 284 -13.68 0.37 -11.88
N ALA A 285 -14.70 0.19 -12.73
CA ALA A 285 -14.50 -0.04 -14.17
C ALA A 285 -13.84 1.17 -14.86
N ASP A 286 -14.17 2.38 -14.43
CA ASP A 286 -13.63 3.62 -14.98
C ASP A 286 -12.12 3.76 -14.72
N VAL A 287 -11.56 3.13 -13.67
CA VAL A 287 -10.10 3.09 -13.49
C VAL A 287 -9.40 2.48 -14.69
N LEU A 288 -9.97 1.42 -15.27
CA LEU A 288 -9.46 0.79 -16.49
C LEU A 288 -9.83 1.60 -17.75
N ARG A 289 -11.09 2.03 -17.86
CA ARG A 289 -11.63 2.69 -19.08
C ARG A 289 -11.11 4.11 -19.30
N ARG A 290 -10.75 4.82 -18.22
CA ARG A 290 -10.41 6.25 -18.23
C ARG A 290 -8.99 6.56 -17.78
N TRP A 291 -8.16 5.53 -17.58
CA TRP A 291 -6.80 5.69 -17.10
C TRP A 291 -6.02 6.78 -17.84
N GLU A 292 -6.09 6.78 -19.17
CA GLU A 292 -5.36 7.78 -19.97
C GLU A 292 -6.08 9.12 -20.09
N ALA A 293 -7.42 9.10 -20.13
CA ALA A 293 -8.23 10.31 -20.26
C ALA A 293 -8.05 11.26 -19.06
N ASP A 294 -7.82 10.71 -17.87
CA ASP A 294 -7.60 11.53 -16.67
C ASP A 294 -6.18 12.12 -16.59
N MET A 295 -5.28 11.85 -17.56
CA MET A 295 -3.93 12.43 -17.64
C MET A 295 -3.88 13.80 -18.34
N ILE A 296 -4.99 14.25 -18.94
CA ILE A 296 -5.06 15.47 -19.79
C ILE A 296 -5.52 16.71 -18.98
N LYS A 297 -5.45 16.69 -17.65
CA LYS A 297 -5.87 17.83 -16.80
C LYS A 297 -4.72 18.73 -16.40
#